data_AF-A0A820HZE9-F1
#
_entry.id   AF-A0A820HZE9-F1
#
_cell.length_a   1.000
_cell.length_b   1.000
_cell.length_c   1.000
_cell.angle_alpha   90.00
_cell.angle_beta   90.00
_cell.angle_gamma   90.00
#
_symmetry.space_group_name_H-M   'P 1'
#
loop_
_entity.id
_entity.type
_entity.pdbx_description
1 polymer ?
#
loop_
_entity_poly.entity_id
_entity_poly.type
_entity_poly.pdbx_seq_one_letter_code
_entity_poly.pdbx_strand_id
1 'polypeptide(L)'
;ASYFVFFVTYFTLVWSKRAARMFPFNLILLAIVTLSMGYMMGMISAYYKIESVLIAVGITGFVCLGITLFSFQTKYDFTLCFGVLFIITLVILALTFICIFTFSRIMFTIYAGLGAIAFSIFLAVDTQLIMGGKRHEISAEDHVFASLMLYIDIAKIFILILLFFSI
;
A
#
# COMPACT_ATOMS: atom_id res chain seq x y z
N ALA A 1 -12.13 15.52 7.08
CA ALA A 1 -11.16 16.40 6.40
C ALA A 1 -9.98 15.63 5.80
N SER A 2 -9.23 14.86 6.60
CA SER A 2 -8.04 14.12 6.13
C SER A 2 -8.29 13.17 4.94
N TYR A 3 -9.36 12.36 4.99
CA TYR A 3 -9.73 11.48 3.86
C TYR A 3 -9.93 12.24 2.55
N PHE A 4 -10.63 13.38 2.59
CA PHE A 4 -10.87 14.21 1.41
C PHE A 4 -9.57 14.78 0.86
N VAL A 5 -8.72 15.33 1.74
CA VAL A 5 -7.39 15.85 1.36
C VAL A 5 -6.55 14.75 0.72
N PHE A 6 -6.52 13.56 1.31
CA PHE A 6 -5.82 12.40 0.77
C PHE A 6 -6.30 12.06 -0.64
N PHE A 7 -7.61 11.85 -0.84
CA PHE A 7 -8.14 11.47 -2.16
C PHE A 7 -7.87 12.53 -3.23
N VAL A 8 -8.14 13.81 -2.94
CA VAL A 8 -7.93 14.89 -3.91
C VAL A 8 -6.46 14.98 -4.33
N THR A 9 -5.54 14.96 -3.36
CA THR A 9 -4.10 15.06 -3.65
C THR A 9 -3.55 13.80 -4.30
N TYR A 10 -4.01 12.62 -3.89
CA TYR A 10 -3.70 11.34 -4.55
C TYR A 10 -4.11 11.34 -6.02
N PHE A 11 -5.38 11.65 -6.33
CA PHE A 11 -5.86 11.69 -7.72
C PHE A 11 -5.14 12.77 -8.54
N THR A 12 -4.78 13.89 -7.93
CA THR A 12 -3.98 14.93 -8.59
C THR A 12 -2.61 14.37 -9.03
N LEU A 13 -1.91 13.65 -8.15
CA LEU A 13 -0.63 13.02 -8.48
C LEU A 13 -0.75 11.90 -9.52
N VAL A 14 -1.82 11.11 -9.47
CA VAL A 14 -2.02 9.98 -10.38
C VAL A 14 -2.46 10.43 -11.78
N TRP A 15 -3.36 11.41 -11.89
CA TRP A 15 -3.91 11.84 -13.18
C TRP A 15 -3.12 12.96 -13.84
N SER A 16 -2.40 13.80 -13.08
CA SER A 16 -1.62 14.90 -13.65
C SER A 16 -0.13 14.60 -13.65
N LYS A 17 0.38 14.11 -14.78
CA LYS A 17 1.84 13.94 -15.00
C LYS A 17 2.61 15.24 -14.77
N ARG A 18 2.02 16.39 -15.14
CA ARG A 18 2.62 17.71 -14.90
C ARG A 18 2.79 17.97 -13.40
N ALA A 19 1.77 17.69 -12.60
CA ALA A 19 1.85 17.88 -11.14
C ALA A 19 2.85 16.91 -10.50
N ALA A 20 2.92 15.67 -10.98
CA ALA A 20 3.83 14.64 -10.47
C ALA A 20 5.31 14.90 -10.81
N ARG A 21 5.61 15.63 -11.91
CA ARG A 21 6.99 15.90 -12.37
C ARG A 21 7.49 17.31 -12.09
N MET A 22 6.61 18.26 -11.80
CA MET A 22 7.00 19.66 -11.61
C MET A 22 7.53 19.92 -10.19
N PHE A 23 8.83 20.17 -10.09
CA PHE A 23 9.46 20.64 -8.85
C PHE A 23 9.13 22.12 -8.59
N PRO A 24 8.86 22.55 -7.34
CA PRO A 24 8.80 21.76 -6.09
C PRO A 24 7.41 21.19 -5.77
N PHE A 25 6.41 21.44 -6.63
CA PHE A 25 5.01 21.07 -6.38
C PHE A 25 4.80 19.57 -6.16
N ASN A 26 5.53 18.73 -6.89
CA ASN A 26 5.45 17.28 -6.76
C ASN A 26 5.77 16.78 -5.34
N LEU A 27 6.81 17.32 -4.69
CA LEU A 27 7.19 16.98 -3.31
C LEU A 27 6.19 17.52 -2.29
N ILE A 28 5.66 18.72 -2.52
CA ILE A 28 4.63 19.30 -1.64
C ILE A 28 3.37 18.43 -1.66
N LEU A 29 2.92 18.02 -2.84
CA LEU A 29 1.76 17.13 -2.98
C LEU A 29 2.02 15.77 -2.32
N LEU A 30 3.21 15.19 -2.50
CA LEU A 30 3.59 13.94 -1.84
C LEU A 30 3.62 14.08 -0.31
N ALA A 31 4.12 15.19 0.21
CA ALA A 31 4.11 15.50 1.63
C ALA A 31 2.68 15.61 2.19
N ILE A 32 1.75 16.23 1.43
CA ILE A 32 0.35 16.32 1.85
C ILE A 32 -0.31 14.94 1.87
N VAL A 33 -0.05 14.09 0.87
CA VAL A 33 -0.56 12.71 0.83
C VAL A 33 -0.02 11.90 2.01
N THR A 34 1.28 11.95 2.27
CA THR A 34 1.92 11.21 3.38
C THR A 34 1.43 11.68 4.75
N LEU A 35 1.32 12.99 4.98
CA LEU A 35 0.80 13.52 6.24
C LEU A 35 -0.68 13.19 6.44
N SER A 36 -1.50 13.32 5.41
CA SER A 36 -2.94 13.03 5.50
C SER A 36 -3.22 11.55 5.76
N MET A 37 -2.52 10.64 5.07
CA MET A 37 -2.61 9.20 5.31
C MET A 37 -2.02 8.82 6.67
N GLY A 38 -0.86 9.36 7.04
CA GLY A 38 -0.24 9.14 8.35
C GLY A 38 -1.17 9.54 9.51
N TYR A 39 -1.85 10.68 9.39
CA TYR A 39 -2.88 11.09 10.35
C TYR A 39 -4.06 10.11 10.39
N MET A 40 -4.57 9.66 9.23
CA MET A 40 -5.66 8.67 9.17
C MET A 40 -5.26 7.35 9.84
N MET A 41 -4.05 6.84 9.55
CA MET A 41 -3.53 5.61 10.16
C MET A 41 -3.30 5.78 11.66
N GLY A 42 -2.80 6.94 12.10
CA GLY A 42 -2.65 7.27 13.51
C GLY A 42 -3.98 7.27 14.26
N MET A 43 -5.02 7.86 13.66
CA MET A 43 -6.38 7.85 14.22
C MET A 43 -6.95 6.42 14.28
N ILE A 44 -6.74 5.58 13.26
CA ILE A 44 -7.16 4.17 13.30
C ILE A 44 -6.42 3.44 14.42
N SER A 45 -5.11 3.64 14.53
CA SER A 45 -4.25 2.97 15.53
C SER A 45 -4.62 3.35 16.97
N ALA A 46 -5.18 4.54 17.19
CA ALA A 46 -5.65 4.97 18.50
C ALA A 46 -6.82 4.13 19.06
N TYR A 47 -7.51 3.36 18.22
CA TYR A 47 -8.55 2.41 18.65
C TYR A 47 -8.01 1.04 19.04
N TYR A 48 -6.70 0.79 18.86
CA TYR A 48 -6.06 -0.48 19.16
C TYR A 48 -5.18 -0.36 20.41
N LYS A 49 -4.91 -1.51 21.05
CA LYS A 49 -3.96 -1.58 22.16
C LYS A 49 -2.55 -1.29 21.66
N ILE A 50 -1.75 -0.59 22.47
CA ILE A 50 -0.37 -0.23 22.13
C ILE A 50 0.49 -1.46 21.78
N GLU A 51 0.27 -2.59 22.47
CA GLU A 51 0.95 -3.86 22.19
C GLU A 51 0.66 -4.35 20.76
N SER A 52 -0.62 -4.36 20.35
CA SER A 52 -1.03 -4.75 18.99
C SER A 52 -0.44 -3.82 17.93
N VAL A 53 -0.41 -2.52 18.19
CA VAL A 53 0.17 -1.53 17.28
C VAL A 53 1.67 -1.76 17.11
N LEU A 54 2.42 -1.94 18.20
CA LEU A 54 3.86 -2.19 18.15
C LEU A 54 4.21 -3.49 17.42
N ILE A 55 3.44 -4.57 17.67
CA ILE A 55 3.61 -5.84 16.96
C ILE A 55 3.31 -5.64 15.47
N ALA A 56 2.24 -4.93 15.11
CA ALA A 56 1.90 -4.66 13.72
C ALA A 56 2.98 -3.86 12.99
N VAL A 57 3.57 -2.85 13.63
CA VAL A 57 4.73 -2.10 13.10
C VAL A 57 5.91 -3.05 12.86
N GLY A 58 6.25 -3.89 13.84
CA GLY A 58 7.35 -4.84 13.75
C GLY A 58 7.19 -5.84 12.60
N ILE A 59 6.00 -6.45 12.48
CA ILE A 59 5.68 -7.38 11.38
C ILE A 59 5.72 -6.67 10.04
N THR A 60 5.12 -5.48 9.93
CA THR A 60 5.13 -4.69 8.69
C THR A 60 6.55 -4.39 8.26
N GLY A 61 7.41 -3.91 9.17
CA GLY A 61 8.81 -3.64 8.89
C GLY A 61 9.56 -4.88 8.42
N PHE A 62 9.39 -6.01 9.12
CA PHE A 62 10.00 -7.28 8.73
C PHE A 62 9.56 -7.75 7.34
N VAL A 63 8.25 -7.73 7.07
CA VAL A 63 7.67 -8.14 5.77
C VAL A 63 8.16 -7.24 4.65
N CYS A 64 8.12 -5.92 4.85
CA CYS A 64 8.54 -4.96 3.82
C CYS A 64 10.04 -5.09 3.51
N LEU A 65 10.90 -5.20 4.53
CA LEU A 65 12.33 -5.41 4.34
C LEU A 65 12.62 -6.75 3.66
N GLY A 66 11.98 -7.83 4.12
CA GLY A 66 12.14 -9.16 3.54
C GLY A 66 11.75 -9.20 2.06
N ILE A 67 10.62 -8.60 1.70
CA ILE A 67 10.15 -8.50 0.31
C ILE A 67 11.09 -7.62 -0.53
N THR A 68 11.55 -6.50 0.01
CA THR A 68 12.48 -5.62 -0.70
C THR A 68 13.77 -6.36 -1.03
N LEU A 69 14.40 -6.99 -0.02
CA LEU A 69 15.62 -7.78 -0.20
C LEU A 69 15.42 -8.97 -1.16
N PHE A 70 14.30 -9.67 -1.04
CA PHE A 70 13.95 -10.76 -1.96
C PHE A 70 13.80 -10.26 -3.40
N SER A 71 13.10 -9.15 -3.59
CA SER A 71 12.88 -8.53 -4.90
C SER A 71 14.18 -8.13 -5.56
N PHE A 72 15.17 -7.69 -4.78
CA PHE A 72 16.49 -7.28 -5.24
C PHE A 72 17.32 -8.47 -5.77
N GLN A 73 17.14 -9.64 -5.16
CA GLN A 73 17.96 -10.83 -5.47
C GLN A 73 17.30 -11.74 -6.51
N THR A 74 15.97 -11.74 -6.59
CA THR A 74 15.23 -12.70 -7.40
C THR A 74 15.38 -12.45 -8.90
N LYS A 75 15.66 -13.53 -9.64
CA LYS A 75 15.71 -13.49 -11.11
C LYS A 75 14.31 -13.50 -11.73
N TYR A 76 13.31 -13.99 -11.00
CA TYR A 76 11.92 -14.01 -11.45
C TYR A 76 11.38 -12.59 -11.68
N ASP A 77 10.64 -12.43 -12.77
CA ASP A 77 10.05 -11.14 -13.16
C ASP A 77 8.57 -11.12 -12.76
N PHE A 78 8.27 -10.60 -11.56
CA PHE A 78 6.90 -10.47 -11.07
C PHE A 78 6.12 -9.37 -11.80
N THR A 79 6.79 -8.46 -12.52
CA THR A 79 6.11 -7.43 -13.32
C THR A 79 5.29 -8.02 -14.46
N LEU A 80 5.48 -9.28 -14.82
CA LEU A 80 4.64 -9.96 -15.82
C LEU A 80 3.31 -10.45 -15.27
N CYS A 81 3.12 -10.44 -13.94
CA CYS A 81 1.94 -10.95 -13.27
C CYS A 81 0.84 -9.90 -13.08
N PHE A 82 0.86 -8.76 -13.78
CA PHE A 82 -0.18 -7.72 -13.66
C PHE A 82 -1.61 -8.26 -13.85
N GLY A 83 -1.83 -9.23 -14.75
CA GLY A 83 -3.14 -9.87 -14.91
C GLY A 83 -3.60 -10.64 -13.67
N VAL A 84 -2.69 -11.28 -12.94
CA VAL A 84 -3.00 -11.97 -11.67
C VAL A 84 -3.29 -10.97 -10.57
N LEU A 85 -2.53 -9.88 -10.49
CA LEU A 85 -2.77 -8.79 -9.54
C LEU A 85 -4.14 -8.13 -9.74
N PHE A 86 -4.57 -7.98 -11.00
CA PHE A 86 -5.90 -7.49 -11.32
C PHE A 86 -7.00 -8.41 -10.75
N ILE A 87 -6.86 -9.73 -10.93
CA ILE A 87 -7.81 -10.72 -10.38
C ILE A 87 -7.81 -10.67 -8.84
N ILE A 88 -6.63 -10.62 -8.20
CA ILE A 88 -6.52 -10.51 -6.74
C ILE A 88 -7.24 -9.24 -6.24
N THR A 89 -7.08 -8.12 -6.93
CA THR A 89 -7.75 -6.87 -6.59
C THR A 89 -9.27 -7.00 -6.65
N LEU A 90 -9.80 -7.64 -7.70
CA LEU A 90 -11.24 -7.89 -7.83
C LEU A 90 -11.77 -8.76 -6.68
N VAL A 91 -11.01 -9.79 -6.28
CA VAL A 91 -11.38 -10.66 -5.15
C VAL A 91 -11.41 -9.86 -3.84
N ILE A 92 -10.40 -9.03 -3.58
CA ILE A 92 -10.35 -8.18 -2.37
C ILE A 92 -11.48 -7.16 -2.35
N LEU A 93 -11.83 -6.59 -3.50
CA LEU A 93 -12.95 -5.68 -3.64
C LEU A 93 -14.28 -6.37 -3.31
N ALA A 94 -14.50 -7.58 -3.84
CA ALA A 94 -15.69 -8.38 -3.54
C ALA A 94 -15.76 -8.75 -2.04
N LEU A 95 -14.64 -9.16 -1.43
CA LEU A 95 -14.58 -9.44 0.01
C LEU A 95 -14.88 -8.20 0.85
N THR A 96 -14.41 -7.02 0.41
CA THR A 96 -14.71 -5.74 1.09
C THR A 96 -16.21 -5.47 1.06
N PHE A 97 -16.86 -5.66 -0.10
CA PHE A 97 -18.31 -5.52 -0.22
C PHE A 97 -19.06 -6.46 0.73
N ILE A 98 -18.68 -7.74 0.78
CA ILE A 98 -19.29 -8.72 1.69
C ILE A 98 -19.10 -8.32 3.17
N CYS A 99 -17.90 -7.87 3.55
CA CYS A 99 -17.61 -7.44 4.92
C CYS A 99 -18.49 -6.26 5.36
N ILE A 100 -18.80 -5.32 4.45
CA ILE A 100 -19.69 -4.18 4.72
C ILE A 100 -21.10 -4.64 5.11
N PHE A 101 -21.62 -5.73 4.55
CA PHE A 101 -22.97 -6.21 4.88
C PHE A 101 -23.00 -7.23 6.02
N THR A 102 -21.92 -8.00 6.19
CA THR A 102 -21.91 -9.14 7.12
C THR A 102 -21.54 -8.73 8.55
N PHE A 103 -20.73 -7.67 8.72
CA PHE A 103 -20.24 -7.18 10.01
C PHE A 103 -19.63 -8.25 10.95
N SER A 104 -19.21 -9.39 10.39
CA SER A 104 -18.67 -10.51 11.17
C SER A 104 -17.18 -10.32 11.43
N ARG A 105 -16.77 -10.45 12.70
CA ARG A 105 -15.36 -10.35 13.11
C ARG A 105 -14.48 -11.37 12.38
N ILE A 106 -14.96 -12.60 12.20
CA ILE A 106 -14.22 -13.66 11.50
C ILE A 106 -13.97 -13.27 10.03
N MET A 107 -14.96 -12.66 9.37
CA MET A 107 -14.80 -12.19 8.00
C MET A 107 -13.76 -11.07 7.89
N PHE A 108 -13.74 -10.13 8.85
CA PHE A 108 -12.71 -9.10 8.90
C PHE A 108 -11.30 -9.67 9.10
N THR A 109 -11.15 -10.71 9.93
CA THR A 109 -9.86 -11.39 10.13
C THR A 109 -9.39 -12.11 8.86
N ILE A 110 -10.29 -12.82 8.17
CA ILE A 110 -9.96 -13.49 6.89
C ILE A 110 -9.57 -12.44 5.84
N TYR A 111 -10.36 -11.37 5.73
CA TYR A 111 -10.07 -10.25 4.85
C TYR A 111 -8.69 -9.62 5.15
N ALA A 112 -8.40 -9.39 6.43
CA ALA A 112 -7.12 -8.83 6.88
C ALA A 112 -5.94 -9.72 6.47
N GLY A 113 -6.02 -11.03 6.71
CA GLY A 113 -4.98 -11.99 6.36
C GLY A 113 -4.75 -12.10 4.84
N LEU A 114 -5.83 -12.29 4.07
CA LEU A 114 -5.74 -12.38 2.61
C LEU A 114 -5.26 -11.07 1.99
N GLY A 115 -5.74 -9.94 2.50
CA GLY A 115 -5.30 -8.62 2.08
C GLY A 115 -3.82 -8.39 2.35
N ALA A 116 -3.31 -8.75 3.53
CA ALA A 116 -1.90 -8.60 3.86
C ALA A 116 -0.99 -9.41 2.92
N ILE A 117 -1.39 -10.64 2.58
CA ILE A 117 -0.67 -11.47 1.59
C ILE A 117 -0.70 -10.81 0.21
N ALA A 118 -1.86 -10.33 -0.23
CA ALA A 118 -1.99 -9.71 -1.54
C ALA A 118 -1.16 -8.42 -1.66
N PHE A 119 -1.27 -7.50 -0.70
CA PHE A 119 -0.48 -6.27 -0.69
C PHE A 119 1.02 -6.52 -0.53
N SER A 120 1.42 -7.65 0.07
CA SER A 120 2.82 -8.09 0.05
C SER A 120 3.30 -8.48 -1.36
N ILE A 121 2.44 -9.09 -2.17
CA ILE A 121 2.75 -9.39 -3.58
C ILE A 121 2.79 -8.09 -4.41
N PHE A 122 1.87 -7.14 -4.16
CA PHE A 122 1.94 -5.80 -4.77
C PHE A 122 3.26 -5.10 -4.44
N LEU A 123 3.67 -5.11 -3.17
CA LEU A 123 4.94 -4.51 -2.76
C LEU A 123 6.14 -5.12 -3.50
N ALA A 124 6.14 -6.44 -3.72
CA ALA A 124 7.20 -7.11 -4.48
C ALA A 124 7.24 -6.63 -5.94
N VAL A 125 6.07 -6.52 -6.58
CA VAL A 125 5.94 -6.06 -7.97
C VAL A 125 6.35 -4.60 -8.11
N ASP A 126 5.86 -3.73 -7.22
CA ASP A 126 6.15 -2.31 -7.24
C ASP A 126 7.63 -2.05 -6.94
N THR A 127 8.23 -2.80 -6.01
CA THR A 127 9.68 -2.72 -5.76
C THR A 127 10.48 -3.10 -7.00
N GLN A 128 10.09 -4.16 -7.73
CA GLN A 128 10.75 -4.55 -8.98
C GLN A 128 10.56 -3.53 -10.09
N LEU A 129 9.37 -2.93 -10.20
CA LEU A 129 9.07 -1.90 -11.19
C LEU A 129 9.92 -0.63 -10.97
N ILE A 130 10.24 -0.32 -9.71
CA ILE A 130 11.06 0.84 -9.33
C ILE A 130 12.56 0.59 -9.53
N MET A 131 13.04 -0.62 -9.23
CA MET A 131 14.45 -0.97 -9.44
C MET A 131 14.86 -0.96 -10.92
N GLY A 132 13.90 -1.23 -11.81
CA GLY A 132 14.17 -1.40 -13.23
C GLY A 132 14.97 -2.65 -13.57
N GLY A 133 15.38 -2.78 -14.83
CA GLY A 133 16.13 -3.96 -15.31
C GLY A 133 15.29 -5.22 -15.51
N LYS A 134 13.96 -5.10 -15.46
CA LYS A 134 12.97 -6.10 -15.88
C LYS A 134 12.21 -5.58 -17.10
N ARG A 135 11.19 -6.31 -17.56
CA ARG A 135 10.44 -5.92 -18.78
C ARG A 135 9.62 -4.64 -18.63
N HIS A 136 9.18 -4.31 -17.42
CA HIS A 136 8.51 -3.05 -17.11
C HIS A 136 9.33 -2.30 -16.07
N GLU A 137 9.56 -1.01 -16.29
CA GLU A 137 10.27 -0.14 -15.35
C GLU A 137 9.63 1.25 -15.33
N ILE A 138 9.63 1.88 -14.15
CA ILE A 138 9.22 3.28 -14.00
C ILE A 138 10.38 4.18 -14.42
N SER A 139 10.07 5.22 -15.21
CA SER A 139 11.05 6.25 -15.55
C SER A 139 11.52 6.99 -14.30
N ALA A 140 12.82 7.30 -14.21
CA ALA A 140 13.39 8.06 -13.09
C ALA A 140 12.71 9.43 -12.84
N GLU A 141 12.09 10.01 -13.88
CA GLU A 141 11.30 11.24 -13.76
C GLU A 141 10.05 11.07 -12.89
N ASP A 142 9.54 9.84 -12.75
CA ASP A 142 8.31 9.50 -12.03
C ASP A 142 8.58 8.99 -10.60
N HIS A 143 9.69 9.42 -9.98
CA HIS A 143 10.08 9.03 -8.62
C HIS A 143 9.03 9.35 -7.53
N VAL A 144 8.23 10.41 -7.72
CA VAL A 144 7.12 10.73 -6.80
C VAL A 144 6.01 9.69 -6.88
N PHE A 145 5.70 9.21 -8.08
CA PHE A 145 4.72 8.16 -8.28
C PHE A 145 5.23 6.82 -7.74
N ALA A 146 6.51 6.49 -7.97
CA ALA A 146 7.17 5.33 -7.38
C ALA A 146 7.09 5.35 -5.84
N SER A 147 7.43 6.50 -5.23
CA SER A 147 7.37 6.68 -3.77
C SER A 147 5.94 6.56 -3.24
N LEU A 148 4.97 7.09 -3.97
CA LEU A 148 3.55 7.01 -3.63
C LEU A 148 3.05 5.57 -3.61
N MET A 149 3.42 4.75 -4.60
CA MET A 149 3.01 3.34 -4.68
C MET A 149 3.56 2.53 -3.50
N LEU A 150 4.87 2.59 -3.25
CA LEU A 150 5.47 1.91 -2.09
C LEU A 150 4.85 2.37 -0.77
N TYR A 151 4.61 3.67 -0.61
CA TYR A 151 4.02 4.20 0.61
C TYR A 151 2.61 3.65 0.85
N ILE A 152 1.77 3.57 -0.19
CA ILE A 152 0.41 3.03 -0.09
C ILE A 152 0.46 1.53 0.26
N ASP A 153 1.33 0.75 -0.38
CA ASP A 153 1.46 -0.68 -0.10
C ASP A 153 1.88 -0.94 1.35
N ILE A 154 2.92 -0.25 1.83
CA ILE A 154 3.39 -0.39 3.22
C ILE A 154 2.29 0.02 4.20
N ALA A 155 1.59 1.13 3.94
CA ALA A 155 0.48 1.60 4.77
C ALA A 155 -0.68 0.60 4.81
N LYS A 156 -0.99 -0.05 3.68
CA LYS A 156 -2.04 -1.06 3.58
C LYS A 156 -1.66 -2.33 4.31
N ILE A 157 -0.43 -2.81 4.16
CA ILE A 157 0.10 -3.96 4.91
C ILE A 157 -0.03 -3.69 6.42
N PHE A 158 0.37 -2.50 6.89
CA PHE A 158 0.23 -2.12 8.30
C PHE A 158 -1.23 -2.17 8.79
N ILE A 159 -2.15 -1.52 8.08
CA ILE A 159 -3.56 -1.49 8.49
C ILE A 159 -4.19 -2.88 8.45
N LEU A 160 -3.83 -3.73 7.49
CA LEU A 160 -4.33 -5.11 7.40
C LEU A 160 -3.78 -5.97 8.54
N ILE A 161 -2.50 -5.87 8.87
CA ILE A 161 -1.93 -6.57 10.04
C ILE A 161 -2.56 -6.06 11.33
N LEU A 162 -2.76 -4.75 11.47
CA LEU A 162 -3.40 -4.18 12.64
C LEU A 162 -4.85 -4.67 12.79
N LEU A 163 -5.61 -4.70 11.68
CA LEU A 163 -6.97 -5.24 11.63
C LEU A 163 -7.03 -6.73 11.98
N PHE A 164 -6.01 -7.51 11.63
CA PHE A 164 -5.90 -8.91 12.02
C PHE A 164 -5.87 -9.08 13.55
N PHE A 165 -5.26 -8.14 14.28
CA PHE A 165 -5.23 -8.11 15.75
C PHE A 165 -6.49 -7.50 16.39
N SER A 166 -7.52 -7.13 15.64
CA SER A 166 -8.77 -6.53 16.16
C SER A 166 -9.69 -7.49 16.94
N ILE A 167 -9.16 -8.63 17.41
CA ILE A 167 -9.89 -9.68 18.15
C ILE A 167 -9.77 -9.41 19.66
#